data_AF-A0A7S3ZEG4-F1
#
_entry.id   AF-A0A7S3ZEG4-F1
#
_cell.length_a   1.000
_cell.length_b   1.000
_cell.length_c   1.000
_cell.angle_alpha   90.00
_cell.angle_beta   90.00
_cell.angle_gamma   90.00
#
_symmetry.space_group_name_H-M   'P 1'
#
loop_
_entity.id
_entity.type
_entity.pdbx_description
1 polymer ?
#
loop_
_entity_poly.entity_id
_entity_poly.type
_entity_poly.pdbx_seq_one_letter_code
_entity_poly.pdbx_strand_id
1 'polypeptide(L)'
;KLASGVRRVGNEVEKKIYAANDRFVPVMKDFHAQVEPGTKKLVAQANKMEDTTTRLCKAYGEKKCRPEELLSKFALFAREFRGALHAIDKEEADKEEKRRKDAEAAERKKLAAERKKRRASQNAEAEKNAKSNQLAAASPRLRSPSAKQRKDKIIDALVDDMVRFSAKDMLKKLKKKRHRTKNKMEGPGSSMLKPPQQ
;
A
#
# COMPACT_ATOMS: atom_id res chain seq x y z
N LYS A 1 13.55 39.91 -24.48
CA LYS A 1 14.54 40.67 -23.66
C LYS A 1 15.99 40.29 -23.99
N LEU A 2 16.37 39.01 -23.97
CA LEU A 2 17.73 38.58 -24.33
C LEU A 2 18.08 38.90 -25.80
N ALA A 3 17.25 38.48 -26.75
CA ALA A 3 17.48 38.72 -28.19
C ALA A 3 17.57 40.22 -28.55
N SER A 4 16.78 41.08 -27.89
CA SER A 4 16.85 42.53 -28.06
C SER A 4 18.13 43.12 -27.48
N GLY A 5 18.64 42.57 -26.36
CA GLY A 5 19.91 42.99 -25.76
C GLY A 5 21.11 42.64 -26.66
N VAL A 6 21.16 41.41 -27.17
CA VAL A 6 22.22 40.97 -28.09
C VAL A 6 22.22 41.82 -29.36
N ARG A 7 21.04 42.07 -29.95
CA ARG A 7 20.91 42.94 -31.13
C ARG A 7 21.38 44.37 -30.85
N ARG A 8 21.09 44.91 -29.66
CA ARG A 8 21.55 46.24 -29.25
C ARG A 8 23.06 46.30 -29.14
N VAL A 9 23.70 45.27 -28.57
CA VAL A 9 25.16 45.16 -28.52
C VAL A 9 25.77 45.16 -29.92
N GLY A 10 25.24 44.35 -30.85
CA GLY A 10 25.70 44.36 -32.25
C GLY A 10 25.60 45.75 -32.89
N ASN A 11 24.45 46.42 -32.74
CA ASN A 11 24.24 47.77 -33.26
C ASN A 11 25.16 48.83 -32.63
N GLU A 12 25.46 48.74 -31.33
CA GLU A 12 26.34 49.70 -30.64
C GLU A 12 27.83 49.50 -30.98
N VAL A 13 28.21 48.27 -31.34
CA VAL A 13 29.57 47.93 -31.78
C VAL A 13 29.82 48.40 -33.23
N GLU A 14 28.80 48.44 -34.07
CA GLU A 14 28.90 48.91 -35.47
C GLU A 14 28.86 50.43 -35.62
N LYS A 15 28.12 51.14 -34.74
CA LYS A 15 27.79 52.56 -34.95
C LYS A 15 28.67 53.56 -34.21
N LYS A 16 29.36 53.15 -33.14
CA LYS A 16 30.17 54.05 -32.31
C LYS A 16 31.62 54.07 -32.81
N ILE A 17 32.18 55.27 -32.91
CA ILE A 17 33.61 55.48 -33.13
C ILE A 17 34.28 55.47 -31.75
N TYR A 18 35.13 54.49 -31.51
CA TYR A 18 35.86 54.35 -30.25
C TYR A 18 37.31 54.83 -30.42
N ALA A 19 37.94 55.25 -29.33
CA ALA A 19 39.34 55.68 -29.35
C ALA A 19 40.25 54.53 -29.85
N ALA A 20 41.35 54.87 -30.53
CA ALA A 20 42.21 53.89 -31.21
C ALA A 20 42.80 52.80 -30.29
N ASN A 21 42.91 53.06 -28.98
CA ASN A 21 43.39 52.11 -27.97
C ASN A 21 42.27 51.44 -27.16
N ASP A 22 41.01 51.66 -27.53
CA ASP A 22 39.86 51.10 -26.82
C ASP A 22 39.64 49.63 -27.24
N ARG A 23 39.79 48.72 -26.27
CA ARG A 23 39.57 47.28 -26.47
C ARG A 23 38.09 46.90 -26.47
N PHE A 24 37.17 47.83 -26.24
CA PHE A 24 35.74 47.56 -26.21
C PHE A 24 35.24 46.94 -27.52
N VAL A 25 35.60 47.50 -28.68
CA VAL A 25 35.08 47.01 -29.98
C VAL A 25 35.51 45.57 -30.27
N PRO A 26 36.81 45.21 -30.22
CA PRO A 26 37.23 43.82 -30.41
C PRO A 26 36.54 42.84 -29.46
N VAL A 27 36.53 43.17 -28.15
CA VAL A 27 35.94 42.30 -27.12
C VAL A 27 34.43 42.10 -27.34
N MET A 28 33.70 43.17 -27.66
CA MET A 28 32.26 43.09 -27.84
C MET A 28 31.86 42.48 -29.19
N LYS A 29 32.70 42.60 -30.24
CA LYS A 29 32.53 41.84 -31.49
C LYS A 29 32.67 40.34 -31.25
N ASP A 30 33.72 39.93 -30.55
CA ASP A 30 33.96 38.52 -30.22
C ASP A 30 32.84 37.95 -29.34
N PHE A 31 32.42 38.72 -28.33
CA PHE A 31 31.28 38.37 -27.49
C PHE A 31 29.99 38.22 -28.31
N HIS A 32 29.67 39.18 -29.18
CA HIS A 32 28.47 39.12 -30.01
C HIS A 32 28.49 37.89 -30.94
N ALA A 33 29.65 37.62 -31.58
CA ALA A 33 29.82 36.47 -32.46
C ALA A 33 29.61 35.13 -31.74
N GLN A 34 30.00 35.03 -30.47
CA GLN A 34 29.78 33.83 -29.65
C GLN A 34 28.33 33.69 -29.16
N VAL A 35 27.70 34.79 -28.76
CA VAL A 35 26.39 34.77 -28.08
C VAL A 35 25.20 34.81 -29.04
N GLU A 36 25.34 35.47 -30.19
CA GLU A 36 24.25 35.62 -31.16
C GLU A 36 23.73 34.27 -31.69
N PRO A 37 24.57 33.29 -32.10
CA PRO A 37 24.08 31.99 -32.57
C PRO A 37 23.32 31.23 -31.49
N GLY A 38 23.81 31.24 -30.25
CA GLY A 38 23.15 30.60 -29.10
C GLY A 38 21.79 31.23 -28.81
N THR A 39 21.72 32.57 -28.88
CA THR A 39 20.48 33.31 -28.69
C THR A 39 19.46 33.01 -29.78
N LYS A 40 19.88 32.93 -31.05
CA LYS A 40 19.00 32.54 -32.17
C LYS A 40 18.44 31.13 -31.97
N LYS A 41 19.27 30.17 -31.56
CA LYS A 41 18.83 28.80 -31.27
C LYS A 41 17.81 28.76 -30.13
N LEU A 42 18.05 29.50 -29.05
CA LEU A 42 17.13 29.55 -27.91
C LEU A 42 15.76 30.15 -28.28
N VAL A 43 15.76 31.23 -29.06
CA VAL A 43 14.51 31.83 -29.56
C VAL A 43 13.75 30.85 -30.46
N ALA A 44 14.45 30.14 -31.36
CA ALA A 44 13.81 29.13 -32.21
C ALA A 44 13.18 27.99 -31.39
N GLN A 45 13.85 27.53 -30.32
CA GLN A 45 13.30 26.52 -29.42
C GLN A 45 12.08 27.04 -28.64
N ALA A 46 12.13 28.28 -28.14
CA ALA A 46 11.02 28.90 -27.44
C ALA A 46 9.79 29.04 -28.36
N ASN A 47 9.97 29.49 -29.60
CA ASN A 47 8.89 29.57 -30.59
C ASN A 47 8.32 28.19 -30.91
N LYS A 48 9.18 27.17 -31.10
CA LYS A 48 8.73 25.80 -31.34
C LYS A 48 7.90 25.25 -30.17
N MET A 49 8.29 25.57 -28.94
CA MET A 49 7.53 25.19 -27.74
C MET A 49 6.16 25.88 -27.74
N GLU A 50 6.11 27.18 -28.00
CA GLU A 50 4.85 27.93 -28.07
C GLU A 50 3.90 27.41 -29.17
N ASP A 51 4.43 27.09 -30.36
CA ASP A 51 3.68 26.48 -31.44
C ASP A 51 3.12 25.12 -31.05
N THR A 52 3.93 24.30 -30.38
CA THR A 52 3.53 22.96 -29.93
C THR A 52 2.44 23.06 -28.85
N THR A 53 2.61 23.95 -27.87
CA THR A 53 1.58 24.21 -26.85
C THR A 53 0.29 24.70 -27.48
N THR A 54 0.36 25.62 -28.45
CA THR A 54 -0.82 26.14 -29.15
C THR A 54 -1.55 25.02 -29.91
N ARG A 55 -0.82 24.15 -30.60
CA ARG A 55 -1.40 22.97 -31.28
C ARG A 55 -2.07 22.02 -30.29
N LEU A 56 -1.44 21.74 -29.15
CA LEU A 56 -2.02 20.90 -28.11
C LEU A 56 -3.28 21.54 -27.51
N CYS A 57 -3.23 22.82 -27.12
CA CYS A 57 -4.40 23.54 -26.62
C CYS A 57 -5.57 23.42 -27.61
N LYS A 58 -5.34 23.67 -28.90
CA LYS A 58 -6.37 23.53 -29.94
C LYS A 58 -6.88 22.09 -30.06
N ALA A 59 -6.01 21.08 -30.01
CA ALA A 59 -6.39 19.67 -30.08
C ALA A 59 -7.30 19.26 -28.90
N TYR A 60 -7.10 19.86 -27.73
CA TYR A 60 -7.93 19.65 -26.54
C TYR A 60 -9.09 20.67 -26.39
N GLY A 61 -9.36 21.49 -27.41
CA GLY A 61 -10.46 22.46 -27.41
C GLY A 61 -10.26 23.71 -26.55
N GLU A 62 -9.04 23.94 -26.06
CA GLU A 62 -8.67 25.10 -25.25
C GLU A 62 -8.22 26.26 -26.16
N LYS A 63 -8.77 27.47 -25.95
CA LYS A 63 -8.53 28.62 -26.83
C LYS A 63 -7.07 29.08 -26.82
N LYS A 64 -6.50 29.23 -25.61
CA LYS A 64 -5.08 29.48 -25.34
C LYS A 64 -4.83 29.05 -23.90
N CYS A 65 -3.86 28.17 -23.69
CA CYS A 65 -3.40 27.79 -22.36
C CYS A 65 -1.92 28.12 -22.22
N ARG A 66 -1.52 28.54 -21.02
CA ARG A 66 -0.09 28.60 -20.69
C ARG A 66 0.47 27.16 -20.63
N PRO A 67 1.71 26.92 -21.08
CA PRO A 67 2.30 25.58 -21.03
C PRO A 67 2.23 24.96 -19.63
N GLU A 68 2.44 25.77 -18.59
CA GLU A 68 2.43 25.34 -17.19
C GLU A 68 1.05 24.84 -16.75
N GLU A 69 -0.01 25.52 -17.18
CA GLU A 69 -1.39 25.14 -16.87
C GLU A 69 -1.77 23.84 -17.56
N LEU A 70 -1.43 23.72 -18.84
CA LEU A 70 -1.70 22.52 -19.64
C LEU A 70 -0.98 21.29 -19.04
N LEU A 71 0.31 21.42 -18.77
CA LEU A 71 1.12 20.34 -18.20
C LEU A 71 0.69 19.99 -16.77
N SER A 72 0.23 20.96 -15.98
CA SER A 72 -0.30 20.70 -14.64
C SER A 72 -1.58 19.85 -14.68
N LYS A 73 -2.48 20.12 -15.63
CA LYS A 73 -3.69 19.30 -15.82
C LYS A 73 -3.33 17.85 -16.17
N PHE A 74 -2.38 17.64 -17.08
CA PHE A 74 -1.92 16.29 -17.44
C PHE A 74 -1.17 15.60 -16.32
N ALA A 75 -0.35 16.33 -15.56
CA ALA A 75 0.36 15.78 -14.41
C ALA A 75 -0.61 15.31 -13.32
N LEU A 76 -1.66 16.10 -13.05
CA LEU A 76 -2.73 15.73 -12.14
C LEU A 76 -3.45 14.48 -12.64
N PHE A 77 -3.87 14.46 -13.90
CA PHE A 77 -4.52 13.30 -14.52
C PHE A 77 -3.66 12.03 -14.39
N ALA A 78 -2.37 12.10 -14.73
CA ALA A 78 -1.48 10.95 -14.66
C ALA A 78 -1.32 10.42 -13.22
N ARG A 79 -1.32 11.31 -12.23
CA ARG A 79 -1.27 10.95 -10.81
C ARG A 79 -2.55 10.24 -10.37
N GLU A 80 -3.71 10.82 -10.66
CA GLU A 80 -5.01 10.24 -10.30
C GLU A 80 -5.25 8.92 -11.03
N PHE A 81 -4.89 8.83 -12.31
CA PHE A 81 -5.00 7.60 -13.10
C PHE A 81 -4.15 6.47 -12.52
N ARG A 82 -2.91 6.76 -12.10
CA ARG A 82 -2.07 5.78 -11.40
C ARG A 82 -2.69 5.36 -10.06
N GLY A 83 -3.29 6.31 -9.33
CA GLY A 83 -4.03 6.03 -8.10
C GLY A 83 -5.21 5.08 -8.35
N ALA A 84 -5.96 5.31 -9.42
CA ALA A 84 -7.09 4.46 -9.82
C ALA A 84 -6.65 3.03 -10.17
N LEU A 85 -5.53 2.86 -10.90
CA LEU A 85 -4.98 1.53 -11.19
C LEU A 85 -4.64 0.76 -9.90
N HIS A 86 -3.95 1.42 -8.95
CA HIS A 86 -3.66 0.80 -7.65
C HIS A 86 -4.92 0.47 -6.84
N ALA A 87 -5.96 1.30 -6.96
CA ALA A 87 -7.23 1.04 -6.29
C ALA A 87 -7.94 -0.20 -6.88
N ILE A 88 -7.91 -0.37 -8.20
CA ILE A 88 -8.46 -1.55 -8.88
C ILE A 88 -7.72 -2.81 -8.44
N ASP A 89 -6.39 -2.81 -8.48
CA ASP A 89 -5.58 -3.96 -8.06
C ASP A 89 -5.89 -4.38 -6.62
N LYS A 90 -6.05 -3.38 -5.74
CA LYS A 90 -6.41 -3.62 -4.33
C LYS A 90 -7.83 -4.16 -4.20
N GLU A 91 -8.79 -3.62 -4.94
CA GLU A 91 -10.17 -4.08 -4.90
C GLU A 91 -10.28 -5.54 -5.35
N GLU A 92 -9.54 -5.94 -6.38
CA GLU A 92 -9.48 -7.33 -6.82
C GLU A 92 -8.85 -8.24 -5.76
N ALA A 93 -7.75 -7.81 -5.13
CA ALA A 93 -7.12 -8.56 -4.05
C ALA A 93 -8.05 -8.72 -2.83
N ASP A 94 -8.76 -7.66 -2.44
CA ASP A 94 -9.70 -7.67 -1.32
C ASP A 94 -10.92 -8.57 -1.63
N LYS A 95 -11.42 -8.56 -2.87
CA LYS A 95 -12.48 -9.47 -3.34
C LYS A 95 -12.05 -10.93 -3.26
N GLU A 96 -10.84 -11.25 -3.71
CA GLU A 96 -10.31 -12.62 -3.66
C GLU A 96 -10.06 -13.08 -2.22
N GLU A 97 -9.51 -12.21 -1.36
CA GLU A 97 -9.34 -12.54 0.05
C GLU A 97 -10.68 -12.78 0.75
N LYS A 98 -11.71 -11.98 0.43
CA LYS A 98 -13.06 -12.17 0.95
C LYS A 98 -13.67 -13.48 0.47
N ARG A 99 -13.55 -13.81 -0.82
CA ARG A 99 -14.02 -15.11 -1.36
C ARG A 99 -13.35 -16.29 -0.65
N ARG A 100 -12.03 -16.20 -0.40
CA ARG A 100 -11.30 -17.25 0.32
C ARG A 100 -11.78 -17.40 1.76
N LYS A 101 -11.97 -16.28 2.47
CA LYS A 101 -12.49 -16.28 3.86
C LYS A 101 -13.90 -16.87 3.94
N ASP A 102 -14.77 -16.52 3.01
CA ASP A 102 -16.15 -17.04 2.97
C ASP A 102 -16.18 -18.55 2.66
N ALA A 103 -15.32 -19.02 1.74
CA ALA A 103 -15.15 -20.44 1.46
C ALA A 103 -14.64 -21.22 2.68
N GLU A 104 -13.60 -20.72 3.36
CA GLU A 104 -13.07 -21.32 4.59
C GLU A 104 -14.14 -21.37 5.71
N ALA A 105 -14.96 -20.31 5.85
CA ALA A 105 -16.03 -20.26 6.83
C ALA A 105 -17.17 -21.26 6.51
N ALA A 106 -17.52 -21.42 5.23
CA ALA A 106 -18.53 -22.39 4.79
C ALA A 106 -18.07 -23.83 5.06
N GLU A 107 -16.82 -24.16 4.73
CA GLU A 107 -16.26 -25.49 5.00
C GLU A 107 -16.19 -25.81 6.50
N ARG A 108 -15.81 -24.84 7.34
CA ARG A 108 -15.85 -25.00 8.81
C ARG A 108 -17.26 -25.27 9.32
N LYS A 109 -18.28 -24.60 8.77
CA LYS A 109 -19.69 -24.84 9.13
C LYS A 109 -20.15 -26.24 8.72
N LYS A 110 -19.80 -26.70 7.50
CA LYS A 110 -20.11 -28.07 7.04
C LYS A 110 -19.48 -29.12 7.97
N LEU A 111 -18.19 -28.96 8.30
CA LEU A 111 -17.47 -29.89 9.17
C LEU A 111 -18.06 -29.92 10.59
N ALA A 112 -18.48 -28.77 11.12
CA ALA A 112 -19.16 -28.68 12.41
C ALA A 112 -20.53 -29.37 12.41
N ALA A 113 -21.31 -29.20 11.33
CA ALA A 113 -22.59 -29.87 11.15
C ALA A 113 -22.44 -31.40 11.04
N GLU A 114 -21.45 -31.87 10.28
CA GLU A 114 -21.16 -33.31 10.16
C GLU A 114 -20.73 -33.91 11.51
N ARG A 115 -19.86 -33.22 12.26
CA ARG A 115 -19.48 -33.63 13.62
C ARG A 115 -20.69 -33.70 14.56
N LYS A 116 -21.61 -32.74 14.48
CA LYS A 116 -22.85 -32.75 15.28
C LYS A 116 -23.73 -33.94 14.89
N LYS A 117 -23.86 -34.25 13.59
CA LYS A 117 -24.62 -35.40 13.09
C LYS A 117 -24.02 -36.74 13.56
N ARG A 118 -22.70 -36.91 13.48
CA ARG A 118 -22.01 -38.11 13.99
C ARG A 118 -22.17 -38.29 15.50
N ARG A 119 -22.12 -37.20 16.28
CA ARG A 119 -22.37 -37.26 17.73
C ARG A 119 -23.82 -37.64 18.04
N ALA A 120 -24.79 -37.15 17.27
CA ALA A 120 -26.19 -37.49 17.44
C ALA A 120 -26.47 -38.98 17.14
N SER A 121 -25.86 -39.54 16.08
CA SER A 121 -26.00 -40.98 15.78
C SER A 121 -25.34 -41.88 16.82
N GLN A 122 -24.15 -41.50 17.32
CA GLN A 122 -23.49 -42.23 18.41
C GLN A 122 -24.29 -42.20 19.72
N ASN A 123 -24.91 -41.06 20.05
CA ASN A 123 -25.81 -40.97 21.21
C ASN A 123 -27.08 -41.79 21.01
N ALA A 124 -27.67 -41.81 19.81
CA ALA A 124 -28.85 -42.62 19.50
C ALA A 124 -28.56 -44.13 19.55
N GLU A 125 -27.38 -44.57 19.12
CA GLU A 125 -26.92 -45.96 19.27
C GLU A 125 -26.63 -46.31 20.74
N ALA A 126 -26.06 -45.38 21.52
CA ALA A 126 -25.87 -45.55 22.95
C ALA A 126 -27.20 -45.65 23.71
N GLU A 127 -28.22 -44.86 23.34
CA GLU A 127 -29.57 -44.96 23.92
C GLU A 127 -30.29 -46.26 23.52
N LYS A 128 -30.12 -46.75 22.29
CA LYS A 128 -30.65 -48.06 21.88
C LYS A 128 -30.01 -49.21 22.65
N ASN A 129 -28.69 -49.18 22.86
CA ASN A 129 -27.98 -50.17 23.68
C ASN A 129 -28.34 -50.05 25.17
N ALA A 130 -28.65 -48.85 25.67
CA ALA A 130 -29.15 -48.66 27.03
C ALA A 130 -30.57 -49.21 27.22
N LYS A 131 -31.44 -49.12 26.21
CA LYS A 131 -32.80 -49.69 26.23
C LYS A 131 -32.82 -51.20 26.00
N SER A 132 -31.91 -51.77 25.20
CA SER A 132 -31.82 -53.23 25.04
C SER A 132 -31.27 -53.92 26.30
N ASN A 133 -30.54 -53.21 27.15
CA ASN A 133 -30.09 -53.70 28.46
C ASN A 133 -31.14 -53.58 29.58
N GLN A 134 -32.33 -52.99 29.35
CA GLN A 134 -33.39 -52.94 30.36
C GLN A 134 -34.33 -54.16 30.35
N LEU A 135 -34.21 -55.05 29.36
CA LEU A 135 -34.97 -56.31 29.30
C LEU A 135 -34.15 -57.54 29.71
N ALA A 136 -32.88 -57.37 30.09
CA ALA A 136 -32.02 -58.43 30.57
C ALA A 136 -31.38 -58.05 31.91
N ALA A 137 -32.07 -58.48 32.97
CA ALA A 137 -31.54 -58.81 34.30
C ALA A 137 -30.95 -57.68 35.18
N ALA A 138 -31.48 -57.64 36.41
CA ALA A 138 -30.78 -57.45 37.68
C ALA A 138 -29.42 -56.74 37.66
N SER A 139 -29.32 -55.63 38.42
CA SER A 139 -28.09 -54.93 38.82
C SER A 139 -26.79 -55.74 38.71
N PRO A 140 -25.76 -55.13 38.08
CA PRO A 140 -24.48 -55.08 38.76
C PRO A 140 -23.80 -53.71 38.65
N ARG A 141 -23.37 -53.22 39.81
CA ARG A 141 -22.33 -52.23 40.10
C ARG A 141 -21.75 -51.45 38.90
N LEU A 142 -21.93 -50.13 38.93
CA LEU A 142 -21.11 -49.13 38.24
C LEU A 142 -19.62 -49.43 38.41
N ARG A 143 -18.99 -50.08 37.43
CA ARG A 143 -17.52 -50.14 37.33
C ARG A 143 -17.04 -48.80 36.79
N SER A 144 -16.40 -48.03 37.67
CA SER A 144 -15.62 -46.85 37.29
C SER A 144 -14.63 -47.22 36.17
N PRO A 145 -14.47 -46.39 35.13
CA PRO A 145 -13.54 -46.68 34.04
C PRO A 145 -12.12 -46.78 34.57
N SER A 146 -11.39 -47.82 34.16
CA SER A 146 -10.05 -48.12 34.66
C SER A 146 -9.08 -47.00 34.30
N ALA A 147 -8.01 -46.85 35.09
CA ALA A 147 -7.02 -45.79 34.91
C ALA A 147 -6.38 -45.78 33.50
N LYS A 148 -6.36 -46.92 32.80
CA LYS A 148 -5.85 -47.04 31.43
C LYS A 148 -6.76 -46.34 30.42
N GLN A 149 -8.08 -46.57 30.49
CA GLN A 149 -9.06 -45.91 29.62
C GLN A 149 -9.16 -44.40 29.84
N ARG A 150 -8.85 -43.92 31.06
CA ARG A 150 -8.77 -42.47 31.32
C ARG A 150 -7.51 -41.85 30.72
N LYS A 151 -6.38 -42.56 30.78
CA LYS A 151 -5.13 -42.11 30.15
C LYS A 151 -5.26 -42.05 28.64
N ASP A 152 -5.85 -43.08 28.02
CA ASP A 152 -6.03 -43.13 26.56
C ASP A 152 -6.93 -42.00 26.07
N LYS A 153 -8.04 -41.67 26.78
CA LYS A 153 -8.87 -40.50 26.46
C LYS A 153 -8.17 -39.16 26.62
N ILE A 154 -7.25 -39.05 27.58
CA ILE A 154 -6.43 -37.84 27.76
C ILE A 154 -5.40 -37.74 26.65
N ILE A 155 -4.76 -38.85 26.27
CA ILE A 155 -3.80 -38.92 25.17
C ILE A 155 -4.49 -38.57 23.86
N ASP A 156 -5.66 -39.15 23.58
CA ASP A 156 -6.45 -38.83 22.39
C ASP A 156 -6.83 -37.35 22.36
N ALA A 157 -7.27 -36.77 23.48
CA ALA A 157 -7.56 -35.35 23.57
C ALA A 157 -6.30 -34.48 23.38
N LEU A 158 -5.14 -34.91 23.89
CA LEU A 158 -3.88 -34.20 23.72
C LEU A 158 -3.39 -34.24 22.27
N VAL A 159 -3.51 -35.40 21.62
CA VAL A 159 -3.13 -35.60 20.21
C VAL A 159 -4.06 -34.80 19.31
N ASP A 160 -5.37 -34.76 19.59
CA ASP A 160 -6.33 -33.96 18.84
C ASP A 160 -6.05 -32.45 18.96
N ASP A 161 -5.59 -31.99 20.13
CA ASP A 161 -5.20 -30.60 20.36
C ASP A 161 -3.84 -30.28 19.71
N MET A 162 -2.92 -31.25 19.69
CA MET A 162 -1.61 -31.13 19.03
C MET A 162 -1.72 -31.12 17.49
N VAL A 163 -2.64 -31.90 16.92
CA VAL A 163 -2.95 -31.91 15.48
C VAL A 163 -3.68 -30.63 15.05
N ARG A 164 -4.46 -30.01 15.95
CA ARG A 164 -5.07 -28.69 15.70
C ARG A 164 -4.10 -27.53 15.88
N PHE A 165 -2.99 -27.72 16.59
CA PHE A 165 -1.91 -26.74 16.72
C PHE A 165 -1.02 -26.74 15.46
N SER A 166 -1.50 -26.11 14.39
CA SER A 166 -0.72 -25.92 13.16
C SER A 166 0.55 -25.09 13.43
N ALA A 167 1.66 -25.40 12.75
CA ALA A 167 2.90 -24.61 12.79
C ALA A 167 2.68 -23.11 12.49
N LYS A 168 1.64 -22.76 11.73
CA LYS A 168 1.22 -21.37 11.47
C LYS A 168 0.74 -20.65 12.73
N ASP A 169 0.10 -21.35 13.67
CA ASP A 169 -0.38 -20.77 14.93
C ASP A 169 0.73 -20.63 15.99
N MET A 170 1.72 -21.52 15.97
CA MET A 170 2.97 -21.32 16.73
C MET A 170 3.72 -20.08 16.26
N LEU A 171 3.84 -19.88 14.94
CA LEU A 171 4.52 -18.72 14.36
C LEU A 171 3.80 -17.40 14.69
N LYS A 172 2.45 -17.39 14.70
CA LYS A 172 1.65 -16.24 15.14
C LYS A 172 1.84 -15.93 16.62
N LYS A 173 1.88 -16.95 17.49
CA LYS A 173 2.14 -16.76 18.94
C LYS A 173 3.56 -16.25 19.22
N LEU A 174 4.56 -16.74 18.49
CA LEU A 174 5.95 -16.24 18.58
C LEU A 174 6.07 -14.77 18.15
N LYS A 175 5.44 -14.39 17.02
CA LYS A 175 5.40 -12.99 16.55
C LYS A 175 4.64 -12.08 17.52
N LYS A 176 3.55 -12.55 18.12
CA LYS A 176 2.76 -11.78 19.11
C LYS A 176 3.52 -11.56 20.43
N LYS A 177 4.36 -12.52 20.85
CA LYS A 177 5.26 -12.35 22.02
C LYS A 177 6.36 -11.30 21.76
N ARG A 178 6.92 -11.27 20.54
CA ARG A 178 7.93 -10.27 20.12
C ARG A 178 7.42 -8.83 20.09
N HIS A 179 6.13 -8.60 19.79
CA HIS A 179 5.54 -7.26 19.85
C HIS A 179 5.19 -6.79 21.26
N ARG A 180 4.90 -7.71 22.18
CA ARG A 180 4.47 -7.35 23.55
C ARG A 180 5.63 -6.94 24.46
N THR A 181 6.86 -7.35 24.15
CA THR A 181 8.08 -6.89 24.85
C THR A 181 8.59 -5.53 24.37
N LYS A 182 8.13 -5.01 23.22
CA LYS A 182 8.57 -3.70 22.71
C LYS A 182 7.73 -2.51 23.21
N ASN A 183 6.52 -2.75 23.75
CA ASN A 183 5.62 -1.70 24.23
C ASN A 183 5.43 -1.68 25.77
N LYS A 184 6.36 -2.26 26.54
CA LYS A 184 6.29 -2.27 28.02
C LYS A 184 7.42 -1.48 28.69
N MET A 185 7.86 -0.41 28.03
CA MET A 185 8.77 0.59 28.57
C MET A 185 8.29 2.02 28.31
N GLU A 186 6.98 2.28 28.37
CA GLU A 186 6.47 3.63 28.63
C GLU A 186 5.27 3.48 29.58
N GLY A 187 5.55 3.67 30.87
CA GLY A 187 4.52 3.68 31.92
C GLY A 187 3.81 5.03 31.96
N PRO A 188 2.50 5.07 32.27
CA PRO A 188 1.77 6.31 32.46
C PRO A 188 1.96 6.79 33.90
N GLY A 189 2.47 8.00 34.06
CA GLY A 189 2.52 8.65 35.36
C GLY A 189 3.45 9.85 35.36
N SER A 190 2.91 11.05 35.16
CA SER A 190 2.97 12.06 36.22
C SER A 190 2.10 13.26 35.85
N SER A 191 1.40 13.70 36.89
CA SER A 191 0.46 14.79 36.99
C SER A 191 1.04 16.16 36.63
N MET A 192 0.14 17.03 36.16
CA MET A 192 0.30 18.48 36.09
C MET A 192 0.93 19.06 37.36
N LEU A 193 1.95 19.90 37.19
CA LEU A 193 2.34 20.97 38.12
C LEU A 193 3.16 22.02 37.35
N LYS A 194 2.57 23.20 37.16
CA LYS A 194 3.23 24.51 36.93
C LYS A 194 3.21 25.25 38.29
N PRO A 195 3.95 26.36 38.52
CA PRO A 195 5.17 26.93 37.91
C PRO A 195 6.24 27.21 39.05
N PRO A 196 7.24 28.13 38.97
CA PRO A 196 7.07 29.58 38.81
C PRO A 196 8.05 30.27 37.84
N GLN A 197 7.70 31.53 37.57
CA GLN A 197 8.46 32.55 36.84
C GLN A 197 9.80 32.86 37.50
N GLN A 198 10.80 33.17 36.68
CA GLN A 198 11.62 34.39 36.75
C GLN A 198 12.08 34.74 35.33
#